data_AF-A0A0S7XGA8-F1
#
_entry.id   AF-A0A0S7XGA8-F1
#
_cell.length_a   1.000
_cell.length_b   1.000
_cell.length_c   1.000
_cell.angle_alpha   90.00
_cell.angle_beta   90.00
_cell.angle_gamma   90.00
#
_symmetry.space_group_name_H-M   'P 1'
#
loop_
_entity.id
_entity.type
_entity.pdbx_description
1 polymer ?
#
loop_
_entity_poly.entity_id
_entity_poly.type
_entity_poly.pdbx_seq_one_letter_code
_entity_poly.pdbx_strand_id
1 'polypeptide(L)'
;MLVAGQVLVKHGLNVKGGFSLSLTSFWPELSKLLTSGYVWLGAVVTMSSGLLWMDVLSRKELSFVYPLISLTYVISLIASALIFKESISLLRWLGVVVICFGVYMVSRS
;
A
#
# COMPACT_ATOMS: atom_id res chain seq x y z
N MET A 1 7.81 2.19 -3.12
CA MET A 1 8.23 1.04 -2.29
C MET A 1 7.15 0.66 -1.27
N LEU A 2 6.53 1.62 -0.56
CA LEU A 2 5.37 1.38 0.33
C LEU A 2 4.27 0.51 -0.31
N VAL A 3 3.84 0.83 -1.54
CA VAL A 3 2.81 0.06 -2.25
C VAL A 3 3.22 -1.39 -2.47
N ALA A 4 4.46 -1.63 -2.90
CA ALA A 4 4.97 -2.98 -3.11
C ALA A 4 5.03 -3.78 -1.79
N GLY A 5 5.42 -3.13 -0.70
CA GLY A 5 5.41 -3.73 0.65
C GLY A 5 4.00 -4.09 1.11
N GLN A 6 3.03 -3.17 0.97
CA GLN A 6 1.64 -3.44 1.33
C GLN A 6 0.98 -4.52 0.46
N VAL A 7 1.29 -4.54 -0.83
CA VAL A 7 0.85 -5.62 -1.74
C VAL A 7 1.45 -6.95 -1.30
N LEU A 8 2.75 -7.04 -1.01
CA LEU A 8 3.37 -8.29 -0.54
C LEU A 8 2.77 -8.79 0.78
N VAL A 9 2.54 -7.90 1.74
CA VAL A 9 1.89 -8.24 3.01
C VAL A 9 0.46 -8.74 2.75
N LYS A 10 -0.34 -8.01 1.96
CA LYS A 10 -1.72 -8.42 1.62
C LYS A 10 -1.75 -9.77 0.91
N HIS A 11 -0.78 -10.04 0.03
CA HIS A 11 -0.62 -11.34 -0.62
C HIS A 11 -0.32 -12.46 0.38
N GLY A 12 0.63 -12.24 1.29
CA GLY A 12 0.97 -13.19 2.34
C GLY A 12 -0.20 -13.52 3.28
N LEU A 13 -1.07 -12.54 3.56
CA LEU A 13 -2.28 -12.72 4.36
C LEU A 13 -3.36 -13.51 3.61
N ASN A 14 -3.58 -13.20 2.33
CA ASN A 14 -4.56 -13.93 1.51
C ASN A 14 -4.16 -15.40 1.29
N VAL A 15 -2.88 -15.70 1.09
CA VAL A 15 -2.38 -17.08 0.90
C VAL A 15 -2.59 -17.94 2.16
N LYS A 16 -2.59 -17.35 3.36
CA LYS A 16 -2.78 -18.08 4.63
C LYS A 16 -4.22 -18.09 5.17
N GLY A 17 -5.18 -17.58 4.40
CA GLY A 17 -6.62 -17.63 4.72
C GLY A 17 -7.19 -16.39 5.43
N GLY A 18 -6.45 -15.27 5.41
CA GLY A 18 -6.85 -14.03 6.09
C GLY A 18 -6.25 -13.89 7.49
N PHE A 19 -6.56 -12.76 8.15
CA PHE A 19 -6.19 -12.51 9.55
C PHE A 19 -7.43 -12.17 10.37
N SER A 20 -7.75 -12.97 11.39
CA SER A 20 -8.88 -12.68 12.29
C SER A 20 -8.37 -12.38 13.71
N LEU A 21 -8.60 -11.14 14.16
CA LEU A 21 -8.29 -10.72 15.54
C LEU A 21 -9.38 -11.22 16.49
N SER A 22 -9.42 -12.53 16.70
CA SER A 22 -10.18 -13.14 17.79
C SER A 22 -9.22 -13.44 18.95
N LEU A 23 -9.58 -13.07 20.18
CA LEU A 23 -8.74 -13.22 21.38
C LEU A 23 -8.28 -14.68 21.61
N THR A 24 -9.07 -15.66 21.14
CA THR A 24 -8.74 -17.09 21.21
C THR A 24 -7.82 -17.58 20.09
N SER A 25 -7.77 -16.85 18.97
CA SER A 25 -7.02 -17.25 17.76
C SER A 25 -5.76 -16.41 17.53
N PHE A 26 -5.53 -15.37 18.34
CA PHE A 26 -4.43 -14.43 18.20
C PHE A 26 -3.05 -15.11 18.12
N TRP A 27 -2.76 -16.06 19.00
CA TRP A 27 -1.45 -16.74 19.04
C TRP A 27 -1.17 -17.65 17.82
N PRO A 28 -2.09 -18.53 17.40
CA PRO A 28 -1.92 -19.32 16.17
C PRO A 28 -1.92 -18.46 14.90
N GLU A 29 -2.70 -17.38 14.83
CA GLU A 29 -2.69 -16.43 13.70
C GLU A 29 -1.35 -15.70 13.60
N LEU A 30 -0.80 -15.23 14.72
CA LEU A 30 0.48 -14.54 14.79
C LEU A 30 1.64 -15.45 14.37
N SER A 31 1.68 -16.70 14.84
CA SER A 31 2.72 -17.66 14.42
C SER A 31 2.65 -18.00 12.93
N LYS A 32 1.45 -18.09 12.35
CA LYS A 32 1.25 -18.23 10.89
C LYS A 32 1.75 -17.00 10.13
N LEU A 33 1.52 -15.81 10.65
CA LEU A 33 1.98 -14.55 10.05
C LEU A 33 3.52 -14.49 10.05
N LEU A 34 4.14 -14.84 11.17
CA LEU A 34 5.60 -14.83 11.35
C LEU A 34 6.33 -15.92 10.55
N THR A 35 5.67 -17.00 10.17
CA THR A 35 6.23 -18.04 9.27
C THR A 35 6.02 -17.76 7.78
N SER A 36 5.37 -16.65 7.41
CA SER A 36 5.17 -16.29 6.00
C SER A 36 6.34 -15.45 5.49
N GLY A 37 7.20 -16.05 4.65
CA GLY A 37 8.35 -15.34 4.05
C GLY A 37 7.94 -14.08 3.27
N TYR A 38 6.78 -14.10 2.62
CA TYR A 38 6.23 -12.94 1.90
C TYR A 38 5.84 -11.78 2.82
N VAL A 39 5.38 -12.06 4.03
CA VAL A 39 5.03 -11.01 5.01
C VAL A 39 6.30 -10.35 5.53
N TRP A 40 7.35 -11.11 5.83
CA TRP A 40 8.65 -10.55 6.21
C TRP A 40 9.28 -9.71 5.10
N LEU A 41 9.24 -10.18 3.85
CA LEU A 41 9.70 -9.42 2.69
C LEU A 41 8.91 -8.11 2.54
N GLY A 42 7.57 -8.18 2.66
CA GLY A 42 6.71 -7.00 2.64
C GLY A 42 6.99 -6.03 3.81
N ALA A 43 7.27 -6.55 5.00
CA ALA A 43 7.60 -5.75 6.18
C ALA A 43 8.93 -5.02 6.02
N VAL A 44 9.98 -5.68 5.52
CA VAL A 44 11.29 -5.07 5.26
C VAL A 44 11.19 -3.97 4.19
N VAL A 45 10.47 -4.22 3.10
CA VAL A 45 10.23 -3.23 2.04
C VAL A 45 9.40 -2.04 2.55
N THR A 46 8.47 -2.28 3.48
CA THR A 46 7.67 -1.21 4.08
C THR A 46 8.50 -0.38 5.06
N MET A 47 9.32 -1.02 5.90
CA MET A 47 10.23 -0.33 6.84
C MET A 47 11.25 0.54 6.09
N SER A 48 11.88 0.03 5.03
CA SER A 48 12.82 0.83 4.23
C SER A 48 12.15 2.00 3.54
N SER A 49 10.90 1.83 3.09
CA SER A 49 10.13 2.92 2.51
C SER A 49 9.73 3.99 3.54
N GLY A 50 9.58 3.64 4.83
CA GLY A 50 9.39 4.59 5.92
C GLY A 50 10.63 5.44 6.20
N LEU A 51 11.83 4.87 6.04
CA LEU A 51 13.09 5.64 6.16
C LEU A 51 13.25 6.65 5.02
N LEU A 52 12.97 6.22 3.78
CA LEU A 52 12.96 7.13 2.63
C LEU A 52 11.91 8.24 2.77
N TRP A 53 10.78 7.94 3.41
CA TRP A 53 9.75 8.93 3.69
C TRP A 53 10.24 10.04 4.63
N MET A 54 11.00 9.68 5.67
CA MET A 54 11.61 10.67 6.57
C MET A 54 12.63 11.55 5.84
N ASP A 55 13.45 11.00 4.94
CA ASP A 55 14.39 11.79 4.14
C ASP A 55 13.68 12.74 3.17
N VAL A 56 12.59 12.31 2.52
CA VAL A 56 11.77 13.16 1.65
C VAL A 56 11.13 14.31 2.43
N LEU A 57 10.57 14.03 3.60
CA LEU A 57 10.00 15.05 4.48
C LEU A 57 11.04 16.06 4.96
N SER A 58 12.29 15.64 5.12
CA SER A 58 13.38 16.52 5.52
C SER A 58 13.83 17.50 4.42
N ARG A 59 13.50 17.25 3.14
CA ARG A 59 14.05 17.99 1.99
C ARG A 59 13.02 18.74 1.17
N LYS A 60 11.73 18.42 1.31
CA LYS A 60 10.65 18.97 0.50
C LYS A 60 9.50 19.43 1.38
N GLU A 61 8.84 20.50 0.98
CA GLU A 61 7.62 20.96 1.63
C GLU A 61 6.50 19.93 1.47
N LEU A 62 5.75 19.73 2.55
CA LEU A 62 4.61 18.80 2.61
C LEU A 62 3.65 19.00 1.43
N SER A 63 3.36 20.25 1.07
CA SER A 63 2.51 20.68 -0.04
C SER A 63 2.89 20.07 -1.40
N PHE A 64 4.18 19.85 -1.66
CA PHE A 64 4.66 19.21 -2.90
C PHE A 64 4.64 17.68 -2.82
N VAL A 65 4.79 17.12 -1.62
CA VAL A 65 4.88 15.67 -1.41
C VAL A 65 3.49 15.01 -1.40
N TYR A 66 2.47 15.65 -0.83
CA TYR A 66 1.10 15.12 -0.77
C TYR A 66 0.50 14.72 -2.15
N PRO A 67 0.65 15.51 -3.23
CA PRO A 67 0.24 15.09 -4.57
C PRO A 67 0.91 13.79 -5.03
N LEU A 68 2.19 13.59 -4.73
CA LEU A 68 2.92 12.37 -5.07
C LEU A 68 2.41 11.15 -4.27
N ILE A 69 2.02 11.35 -3.00
CA ILE A 69 1.36 10.29 -2.21
C ILE A 69 0.05 9.86 -2.89
N SER A 70 -0.73 10.80 -3.39
CA SER A 70 -1.98 10.51 -4.10
C SER A 70 -1.76 9.60 -5.31
N LEU A 71 -0.63 9.73 -6.01
CA LEU A 71 -0.23 8.83 -7.10
C LEU A 71 0.05 7.40 -6.63
N THR A 72 0.58 7.23 -5.41
CA THR A 72 0.82 5.88 -4.86
C THR A 72 -0.49 5.12 -4.62
N TYR A 73 -1.60 5.81 -4.34
CA TYR A 73 -2.93 5.19 -4.29
C TYR A 73 -3.33 4.61 -5.66
N VAL A 74 -3.12 5.37 -6.74
CA VAL A 74 -3.41 4.91 -8.11
C VAL A 74 -2.59 3.65 -8.44
N ILE A 75 -1.30 3.65 -8.13
CA ILE A 75 -0.42 2.50 -8.34
C ILE A 75 -0.88 1.30 -7.50
N SER A 76 -1.28 1.51 -6.25
CA SER A 76 -1.80 0.46 -5.36
C SER A 76 -3.09 -0.17 -5.88
N LEU A 77 -3.98 0.66 -6.42
CA LEU A 77 -5.23 0.23 -7.01
C LEU A 77 -5.00 -0.61 -8.28
N ILE A 78 -4.10 -0.17 -9.16
CA ILE A 78 -3.70 -0.94 -10.35
C ILE A 78 -3.01 -2.24 -9.96
N ALA A 79 -2.07 -2.20 -9.02
CA ALA A 79 -1.40 -3.38 -8.51
C ALA A 79 -2.40 -4.36 -7.89
N SER A 80 -3.41 -3.87 -7.18
CA SER A 80 -4.46 -4.71 -6.61
C SER A 80 -5.36 -5.33 -7.66
N ALA A 81 -5.70 -4.59 -8.72
CA ALA A 81 -6.45 -5.12 -9.86
C ALA A 81 -5.69 -6.24 -10.58
N LEU A 82 -4.38 -6.06 -10.80
CA LEU A 82 -3.56 -7.00 -11.58
C LEU A 82 -3.14 -8.23 -10.76
N ILE A 83 -2.71 -8.03 -9.52
CA ILE A 83 -2.10 -9.07 -8.68
C ILE A 83 -3.17 -9.86 -7.92
N PHE A 84 -4.16 -9.16 -7.35
CA PHE A 84 -5.22 -9.79 -6.57
C PHE A 84 -6.49 -10.08 -7.37
N LYS A 85 -6.58 -9.57 -8.61
CA LYS A 85 -7.77 -9.70 -9.46
C LYS A 85 -9.05 -9.27 -8.74
N GLU A 86 -8.94 -8.30 -7.83
CA GLU A 86 -10.09 -7.76 -7.11
C GLU A 86 -11.01 -7.02 -8.09
N SER A 87 -12.32 -7.25 -7.98
CA SER A 87 -13.30 -6.50 -8.79
C SER A 87 -13.38 -5.06 -8.28
N ILE A 88 -12.70 -4.16 -8.99
CA ILE A 88 -12.70 -2.73 -8.66
C ILE A 88 -13.94 -2.07 -9.27
N SER A 89 -14.71 -1.35 -8.46
CA SER A 89 -15.90 -0.65 -8.95
C SER A 89 -15.55 0.46 -9.93
N LEU A 90 -16.45 0.75 -10.87
CA LEU A 90 -16.31 1.86 -11.82
C LEU A 90 -16.11 3.20 -11.09
N LEU A 91 -16.73 3.38 -9.93
CA LEU A 91 -16.62 4.59 -9.12
C LEU A 91 -15.18 4.82 -8.63
N ARG A 92 -14.46 3.76 -8.26
CA ARG A 92 -13.05 3.85 -7.85
C ARG A 92 -12.15 4.24 -9.02
N TRP A 93 -12.44 3.75 -10.22
CA TRP A 93 -11.74 4.17 -11.44
C TRP A 93 -11.98 5.65 -11.76
N LEU A 94 -13.21 6.15 -11.62
CA LEU A 94 -13.50 7.59 -11.76
C LEU A 94 -12.74 8.42 -10.72
N GLY A 95 -12.68 7.96 -9.46
CA GLY A 95 -11.89 8.61 -8.40
C GLY A 95 -10.40 8.69 -8.75
N VAL A 96 -9.82 7.64 -9.35
CA VAL A 96 -8.43 7.64 -9.84
C VAL A 96 -8.21 8.74 -10.88
N VAL A 97 -9.11 8.90 -11.85
CA VAL A 97 -9.00 9.95 -12.87
C VAL A 97 -9.03 11.34 -12.23
N VAL A 98 -9.90 11.56 -11.24
CA VAL A 98 -9.97 12.83 -10.50
C VAL A 98 -8.69 13.10 -9.71
N ILE A 99 -8.12 12.08 -9.05
CA ILE A 99 -6.85 12.20 -8.33
C ILE A 99 -5.72 12.57 -9.30
N CYS A 100 -5.61 11.87 -10.44
CA CYS A 100 -4.61 12.18 -11.46
C CYS A 100 -4.74 13.62 -11.97
N PHE A 101 -5.98 14.08 -12.20
CA PHE A 101 -6.23 15.45 -12.61
C PHE A 101 -5.83 16.48 -11.55
N GLY A 102 -6.15 16.22 -10.28
CA GLY A 102 -5.74 17.07 -9.16
C GLY A 102 -4.22 17.17 -9.02
N VAL A 103 -3.50 16.05 -9.15
CA VAL A 103 -2.03 16.05 -9.13
C VAL A 103 -1.45 16.84 -10.32
N TYR A 104 -2.03 16.69 -11.52
CA TYR A 104 -1.61 17.45 -12.69
C TYR A 104 -1.73 18.97 -12.46
N MET A 105 -2.85 19.43 -11.88
CA MET A 105 -3.05 20.84 -11.55
C MET A 105 -2.01 21.35 -10.54
N VAL A 106 -1.75 20.61 -9.47
CA VAL A 106 -0.76 21.01 -8.45
C VAL A 106 0.66 20.98 -9.01
N SER A 107 0.99 20.07 -9.93
CA SER A 107 2.31 20.04 -10.58
C SER A 107 2.55 21.24 -11.51
N ARG A 108 1.49 21.97 -11.88
CA ARG A 108 1.53 23.12 -12.79
C ARG A 108 1.39 24.47 -12.06
N SER A 109 1.20 24.49 -10.73
CA SER A 109 1.24 25.70 -9.89
C SER A 109 2.63 25.92 -9.30
#